data_AF-A0A6H3FER0-F1
#
_entry.id   AF-A0A6H3FER0-F1
#
_cell.length_a   1.000
_cell.length_b   1.000
_cell.length_c   1.000
_cell.angle_alpha   90.00
_cell.angle_beta   90.00
_cell.angle_gamma   90.00
#
_symmetry.space_group_name_H-M   'P 1'
#
loop_
_entity.id
_entity.type
_entity.pdbx_description
1 polymer ?
#
loop_
_entity_poly.entity_id
_entity_poly.type
_entity_poly.pdbx_seq_one_letter_code
_entity_poly.pdbx_strand_id
1 'polypeptide(L)'
;MPRPLVILTLCCALGLVSGCADGLRNPFSNDPLTGGADVSTSRLLGVPTPAGMQRFTSHGYETAGTAGSEGLEVLRGDADPGFAAQIMYTGLQGQGWQLRLALRKSGRAVYVYERGQSLAVLTLHRETLGTVLEIWTGARLPDGAALPAPAAPEAGASNPAAEDAGSYTPGAGGMDTTPKPGATVRTWGGGNSGSGGLEERNL
;
A
#
# COMPACT_ATOMS: atom_id res chain seq x y z
N MET A 1 50.76 -23.71 38.25
CA MET A 1 50.40 -24.09 36.87
C MET A 1 48.93 -23.72 36.62
N PRO A 2 48.59 -22.50 36.12
CA PRO A 2 47.19 -22.13 35.88
C PRO A 2 46.88 -21.73 34.42
N ARG A 3 47.70 -22.13 33.44
CA ARG A 3 47.56 -21.72 32.02
C ARG A 3 46.65 -22.58 31.13
N PRO A 4 46.41 -23.89 31.36
CA PRO A 4 45.59 -24.68 30.44
C PRO A 4 44.08 -24.44 30.62
N LEU A 5 43.63 -24.10 31.83
CA LEU A 5 42.20 -23.87 32.11
C LEU A 5 41.67 -22.57 31.51
N VAL A 6 42.49 -21.51 31.45
CA VAL A 6 42.12 -20.21 30.86
C VAL A 6 41.95 -20.30 29.34
N ILE A 7 42.76 -21.13 28.68
CA ILE A 7 42.68 -21.35 27.24
C ILE A 7 41.41 -22.15 26.89
N LEU A 8 41.04 -23.15 27.70
CA LEU A 8 39.84 -23.95 27.49
C LEU A 8 38.56 -23.12 27.65
N THR A 9 38.48 -22.26 28.66
CA THR A 9 37.32 -21.36 28.84
C THR A 9 37.23 -20.29 27.75
N LEU A 10 38.37 -19.76 27.27
CA LEU A 10 38.39 -18.81 26.15
C LEU A 10 37.96 -19.48 24.83
N CYS A 11 38.39 -20.71 24.56
CA CYS A 11 37.97 -21.47 23.38
C CYS A 11 36.48 -21.85 23.42
N CYS A 12 35.93 -22.21 24.59
CA CYS A 12 34.50 -22.47 24.74
C CYS A 12 33.65 -21.19 24.60
N ALA A 13 34.16 -20.03 24.98
CA ALA A 13 33.47 -18.75 24.79
C ALA A 13 33.49 -18.28 23.32
N LEU A 14 34.57 -18.53 22.58
CA LEU A 14 34.70 -18.19 21.16
C LEU A 14 33.82 -19.06 20.25
N GLY A 15 33.51 -20.30 20.65
CA GLY A 15 32.61 -21.20 19.92
C GLY A 15 31.13 -20.79 19.95
N LEU A 16 30.74 -19.84 20.79
CA LEU A 16 29.35 -19.34 20.87
C LEU A 16 29.10 -18.06 20.04
N VAL A 17 30.13 -17.54 19.36
CA VAL A 17 30.01 -16.35 18.49
C VAL A 17 29.93 -16.73 16.99
N SER A 18 29.88 -18.02 16.67
CA SER A 18 29.55 -18.51 15.32
C SER A 18 28.05 -18.34 15.03
N GLY A 19 27.64 -17.09 14.83
CA GLY A 19 26.29 -16.68 14.43
C GLY A 19 26.23 -15.32 13.70
N CYS A 20 27.33 -14.57 13.62
CA CYS A 20 27.36 -13.26 12.95
C CYS A 20 28.02 -13.30 11.56
N ALA A 21 27.79 -14.38 10.81
CA ALA A 21 28.17 -14.47 9.41
C ALA A 21 27.02 -15.03 8.58
N ASP A 22 25.83 -14.47 8.76
CA ASP A 22 24.90 -14.41 7.64
C ASP A 22 25.51 -13.39 6.67
N GLY A 23 25.94 -13.90 5.52
CA GLY A 23 26.98 -13.29 4.69
C GLY A 23 26.69 -11.86 4.24
N LEU A 24 27.75 -11.20 3.78
CA LEU A 24 27.71 -10.00 2.96
C LEU A 24 27.05 -10.33 1.59
N ARG A 25 25.79 -10.78 1.61
CA ARG A 25 24.99 -11.03 0.44
C ARG A 25 24.70 -9.67 -0.17
N ASN A 26 25.02 -9.51 -1.45
CA ASN A 26 24.78 -8.26 -2.16
C ASN A 26 23.29 -7.87 -1.96
N PRO A 27 22.99 -6.73 -1.31
CA PRO A 27 21.61 -6.31 -1.05
C PRO A 27 20.83 -6.05 -2.35
N PHE A 28 21.53 -5.95 -3.48
CA PHE A 28 20.99 -5.79 -4.82
C PHE A 28 20.99 -7.10 -5.65
N SER A 29 21.51 -8.22 -5.12
CA SER A 29 21.43 -9.54 -5.77
C SER A 29 20.13 -10.21 -5.35
N ASN A 30 19.04 -9.72 -5.92
CA ASN A 30 17.81 -10.48 -6.00
C ASN A 30 17.55 -10.70 -7.48
N ASP A 31 17.47 -11.97 -7.89
CA ASP A 31 16.84 -12.29 -9.16
C ASP A 31 15.37 -11.84 -9.02
N PRO A 32 14.88 -10.90 -9.87
CA PRO A 32 13.49 -10.46 -9.84
C PRO A 32 12.48 -11.61 -10.07
N LEU A 33 12.96 -12.80 -10.46
CA LEU A 33 12.17 -14.00 -10.70
C LEU A 33 12.39 -15.13 -9.67
N THR A 34 13.46 -15.11 -8.88
CA THR A 34 13.71 -16.10 -7.81
C THR A 34 14.32 -15.44 -6.56
N GLY A 35 13.49 -15.17 -5.54
CA GLY A 35 14.01 -14.53 -4.33
C GLY A 35 12.97 -14.09 -3.29
N GLY A 36 11.68 -14.26 -3.58
CA GLY A 36 10.62 -14.01 -2.61
C GLY A 36 10.58 -15.13 -1.58
N ALA A 37 10.40 -14.77 -0.31
CA ALA A 37 10.08 -15.75 0.73
C ALA A 37 8.56 -15.85 0.86
N ASP A 38 8.02 -17.07 0.87
CA ASP A 38 6.60 -17.29 1.15
C ASP A 38 6.26 -16.72 2.53
N VAL A 39 5.16 -15.99 2.60
CA VAL A 39 4.68 -15.38 3.84
C VAL A 39 3.26 -15.84 4.12
N SER A 40 3.03 -16.26 5.36
CA SER A 40 1.70 -16.59 5.89
C SER A 40 1.08 -15.46 6.72
N THR A 41 1.87 -14.43 7.05
CA THR A 41 1.45 -13.32 7.91
C THR A 41 2.12 -12.01 7.48
N SER A 42 1.32 -10.95 7.37
CA SER A 42 1.80 -9.60 7.09
C SER A 42 2.62 -9.10 8.27
N ARG A 43 3.78 -8.52 7.97
CA ARG A 43 4.68 -8.01 9.00
C ARG A 43 4.12 -6.73 9.63
N LEU A 44 3.54 -5.85 8.81
CA LEU A 44 3.00 -4.58 9.29
C LEU A 44 1.65 -4.73 10.00
N LEU A 45 0.80 -5.65 9.52
CA LEU A 45 -0.57 -5.79 10.03
C LEU A 45 -0.75 -6.96 11.00
N GLY A 46 0.17 -7.94 11.01
CA GLY A 46 0.03 -9.15 11.81
C GLY A 46 -1.17 -10.02 11.44
N VAL A 47 -1.76 -9.82 10.26
CA VAL A 47 -2.90 -10.61 9.75
C VAL A 47 -2.43 -11.67 8.76
N PRO A 48 -3.19 -12.76 8.57
CA PRO A 48 -2.88 -13.76 7.54
C PRO A 48 -2.77 -13.13 6.15
N THR A 49 -1.73 -13.53 5.41
CA THR A 49 -1.57 -13.14 4.00
C THR A 49 -2.22 -14.17 3.09
N PRO A 50 -2.66 -13.78 1.89
CA PRO A 50 -3.16 -14.72 0.89
C PRO A 50 -2.09 -15.76 0.54
N ALA A 51 -2.51 -17.01 0.36
CA ALA A 51 -1.60 -18.08 -0.07
C ALA A 51 -0.99 -17.77 -1.45
N GLY A 52 0.25 -18.22 -1.68
CA GLY A 52 0.98 -17.94 -2.92
C GLY A 52 1.64 -16.55 -2.98
N MET A 53 1.51 -15.75 -1.92
CA MET A 53 2.15 -14.44 -1.81
C MET A 53 3.54 -14.55 -1.19
N GLN A 54 4.49 -13.83 -1.78
CA GLN A 54 5.89 -13.80 -1.40
C GLN A 54 6.33 -12.38 -1.07
N ARG A 55 7.20 -12.24 -0.06
CA ARG A 55 7.82 -10.99 0.32
C ARG A 55 9.25 -10.93 -0.22
N PHE A 56 9.62 -9.79 -0.81
CA PHE A 56 10.98 -9.49 -1.24
C PHE A 56 11.55 -8.39 -0.35
N THR A 57 12.73 -8.63 0.24
CA THR A 57 13.33 -7.70 1.21
C THR A 57 13.58 -6.30 0.64
N SER A 58 13.79 -6.19 -0.68
CA SER A 58 14.05 -4.91 -1.35
C SER A 58 12.80 -4.09 -1.70
N HIS A 59 11.59 -4.62 -1.49
CA HIS A 59 10.35 -4.02 -1.99
C HIS A 59 9.53 -3.31 -0.90
N GLY A 60 10.09 -3.14 0.29
CA GLY A 60 9.40 -2.51 1.40
C GLY A 60 10.36 -1.98 2.45
N TYR A 61 9.82 -1.29 3.43
CA TYR A 61 10.53 -0.82 4.60
C TYR A 61 9.60 -0.81 5.81
N GLU A 62 10.20 -0.90 6.99
CA GLU A 62 9.48 -0.86 8.25
C GLU A 62 10.23 0.05 9.21
N THR A 63 9.49 0.88 9.93
CA THR A 63 10.01 1.73 10.99
C THR A 63 9.10 1.65 12.21
N ALA A 64 9.64 1.97 13.38
CA ALA A 64 8.82 2.23 14.55
C ALA A 64 7.99 3.51 14.32
N GLY A 65 6.69 3.40 14.53
CA GLY A 65 5.74 4.49 14.42
C GLY A 65 5.03 4.77 15.74
N THR A 66 4.08 5.70 15.71
CA THR A 66 3.38 6.16 16.93
C THR A 66 2.35 5.16 17.44
N ALA A 67 1.84 4.29 16.56
CA ALA A 67 0.79 3.31 16.87
C ALA A 67 1.21 1.86 16.56
N GLY A 68 2.51 1.59 16.43
CA GLY A 68 3.07 0.28 16.09
C GLY A 68 4.11 0.38 14.97
N SER A 69 4.33 -0.71 14.24
CA SER A 69 5.15 -0.68 13.02
C SER A 69 4.44 0.10 11.91
N GLU A 70 5.18 0.98 11.26
CA GLU A 70 4.72 1.77 10.11
C GLU A 70 5.64 1.52 8.90
N GLY A 71 5.14 1.80 7.70
CA GLY A 71 5.93 1.69 6.47
C GLY A 71 5.17 1.03 5.32
N LEU A 72 5.93 0.35 4.47
CA LEU A 72 5.47 -0.31 3.26
C LEU A 72 5.87 -1.78 3.26
N GLU A 73 4.90 -2.66 3.09
CA GLU A 73 5.13 -4.08 2.80
C GLU A 73 4.55 -4.40 1.43
N VAL A 74 5.39 -4.88 0.52
CA VAL A 74 4.96 -5.31 -0.83
C VAL A 74 5.08 -6.81 -0.93
N LEU A 75 3.96 -7.43 -1.26
CA LEU A 75 3.83 -8.86 -1.50
C LEU A 75 3.50 -9.10 -2.97
N ARG A 76 4.14 -10.10 -3.57
CA ARG A 76 3.89 -10.51 -4.96
C ARG A 76 3.60 -11.99 -5.02
N GLY A 77 2.69 -12.39 -5.88
CA GLY A 77 2.31 -13.79 -5.99
C GLY A 77 1.29 -14.03 -7.10
N ASP A 78 0.77 -15.25 -7.17
CA ASP A 78 -0.23 -15.68 -8.14
C ASP A 78 -1.67 -15.60 -7.61
N ALA A 79 -1.86 -15.19 -6.35
CA ALA A 79 -3.17 -15.07 -5.72
C ALA A 79 -4.12 -14.16 -6.52
N ASP A 80 -5.38 -14.58 -6.68
CA ASP A 80 -6.39 -13.72 -7.30
C ASP A 80 -6.60 -12.43 -6.45
N PRO A 81 -6.63 -11.22 -7.05
CA PRO A 81 -6.78 -9.97 -6.30
C PRO A 81 -8.09 -9.88 -5.50
N GLY A 82 -9.18 -10.46 -5.98
CA GLY A 82 -10.46 -10.47 -5.28
C GLY A 82 -10.40 -11.37 -4.04
N PHE A 83 -9.84 -12.57 -4.20
CA PHE A 83 -9.60 -13.50 -3.11
C PHE A 83 -8.61 -12.95 -2.08
N ALA A 84 -7.52 -12.35 -2.54
CA ALA A 84 -6.53 -11.70 -1.69
C ALA A 84 -7.16 -10.58 -0.85
N ALA A 85 -8.00 -9.74 -1.46
CA ALA A 85 -8.73 -8.70 -0.74
C ALA A 85 -9.67 -9.29 0.34
N GLN A 86 -10.34 -10.41 0.06
CA GLN A 86 -11.22 -11.07 1.03
C GLN A 86 -10.45 -11.63 2.24
N ILE A 87 -9.31 -12.29 2.02
CA ILE A 87 -8.46 -12.79 3.11
C ILE A 87 -8.01 -11.64 4.00
N MET A 88 -7.50 -10.57 3.39
CA MET A 88 -7.03 -9.40 4.13
C MET A 88 -8.17 -8.74 4.91
N TYR A 89 -9.36 -8.61 4.30
CA TYR A 89 -10.55 -8.07 4.97
C TYR A 89 -10.91 -8.89 6.22
N THR A 90 -11.03 -10.21 6.11
CA THR A 90 -11.37 -11.07 7.24
C THR A 90 -10.33 -10.97 8.36
N GLY A 91 -9.04 -11.00 8.04
CA GLY A 91 -7.96 -10.86 9.02
C GLY A 91 -7.99 -9.50 9.74
N LEU A 92 -8.20 -8.42 8.99
CA LEU A 92 -8.28 -7.06 9.52
C LEU A 92 -9.52 -6.86 10.41
N GLN A 93 -10.68 -7.37 9.99
CA GLN A 93 -11.90 -7.36 10.81
C GLN A 93 -11.69 -8.08 12.14
N GLY A 94 -11.05 -9.25 12.13
CA GLY A 94 -10.74 -10.02 13.33
C GLY A 94 -9.85 -9.29 14.34
N GLN A 95 -9.11 -8.27 13.90
CA GLN A 95 -8.27 -7.42 14.75
C GLN A 95 -8.84 -6.01 14.99
N GLY A 96 -10.13 -5.80 14.69
CA GLY A 96 -10.84 -4.56 14.99
C GLY A 96 -10.57 -3.40 14.02
N TRP A 97 -9.93 -3.64 12.88
CA TRP A 97 -9.79 -2.62 11.84
C TRP A 97 -11.12 -2.32 11.16
N GLN A 98 -11.38 -1.05 10.86
CA GLN A 98 -12.60 -0.57 10.23
C GLN A 98 -12.32 -0.15 8.79
N LEU A 99 -13.05 -0.70 7.83
CA LEU A 99 -12.96 -0.30 6.43
C LEU A 99 -13.62 1.08 6.25
N ARG A 100 -12.87 2.05 5.72
CA ARG A 100 -13.32 3.44 5.48
C ARG A 100 -13.56 3.75 4.02
N LEU A 101 -12.74 3.19 3.14
CA LEU A 101 -12.80 3.43 1.71
C LEU A 101 -12.51 2.14 0.96
N ALA A 102 -13.28 1.88 -0.10
CA ALA A 102 -13.01 0.83 -1.07
C ALA A 102 -13.22 1.38 -2.48
N LEU A 103 -12.15 1.43 -3.27
CA LEU A 103 -12.17 1.87 -4.66
C LEU A 103 -11.66 0.74 -5.54
N ARG A 104 -12.33 0.49 -6.66
CA ARG A 104 -11.87 -0.48 -7.68
C ARG A 104 -11.99 0.14 -9.05
N LYS A 105 -10.92 0.10 -9.84
CA LYS A 105 -10.89 0.59 -11.23
C LYS A 105 -9.82 -0.16 -12.02
N SER A 106 -10.19 -0.67 -13.19
CA SER A 106 -9.27 -1.22 -14.21
C SER A 106 -8.20 -2.16 -13.63
N GLY A 107 -8.63 -3.22 -12.94
CA GLY A 107 -7.71 -4.23 -12.38
C GLY A 107 -6.88 -3.77 -11.17
N ARG A 108 -7.14 -2.56 -10.65
CA ARG A 108 -6.58 -2.05 -9.39
C ARG A 108 -7.68 -1.86 -8.35
N ALA A 109 -7.36 -2.16 -7.11
CA ALA A 109 -8.22 -1.95 -5.96
C ALA A 109 -7.44 -1.25 -4.84
N VAL A 110 -8.07 -0.29 -4.18
CA VAL A 110 -7.51 0.44 -3.04
C VAL A 110 -8.50 0.34 -1.89
N TYR A 111 -8.02 -0.06 -0.72
CA TYR A 111 -8.81 -0.13 0.50
C TYR A 111 -8.12 0.65 1.59
N VAL A 112 -8.87 1.44 2.34
CA VAL A 112 -8.36 2.20 3.48
C VAL A 112 -9.03 1.69 4.74
N TYR A 113 -8.23 1.30 5.72
CA TYR A 113 -8.65 0.82 7.02
C TYR A 113 -8.11 1.73 8.11
N GLU A 114 -8.85 1.82 9.22
CA GLU A 114 -8.43 2.52 10.42
C GLU A 114 -8.57 1.64 11.65
N ARG A 115 -7.66 1.82 12.62
CA ARG A 115 -7.75 1.22 13.95
C ARG A 115 -7.10 2.13 14.98
N GLY A 116 -7.90 2.77 15.82
CA GLY A 116 -7.38 3.75 16.79
C GLY A 116 -6.67 4.90 16.09
N GLN A 117 -5.36 5.07 16.36
CA GLN A 117 -4.50 6.08 15.73
C GLN A 117 -3.71 5.53 14.53
N SER A 118 -4.04 4.33 14.04
CA SER A 118 -3.39 3.72 12.87
C SER A 118 -4.28 3.79 11.62
N LEU A 119 -3.64 4.02 10.49
CA LEU A 119 -4.19 3.88 9.14
C LEU A 119 -3.49 2.73 8.43
N ALA A 120 -4.23 1.95 7.65
CA ALA A 120 -3.67 1.00 6.71
C ALA A 120 -4.28 1.20 5.31
N VAL A 121 -3.46 1.21 4.28
CA VAL A 121 -3.90 1.26 2.88
C VAL A 121 -3.44 0.00 2.18
N LEU A 122 -4.39 -0.75 1.62
CA LEU A 122 -4.12 -1.92 0.79
C LEU A 122 -4.32 -1.55 -0.67
N THR A 123 -3.28 -1.69 -1.49
CA THR A 123 -3.39 -1.59 -2.95
C THR A 123 -3.20 -2.98 -3.54
N LEU A 124 -4.21 -3.50 -4.22
CA LEU A 124 -4.12 -4.74 -4.98
C LEU A 124 -4.18 -4.44 -6.46
N HIS A 125 -3.26 -4.99 -7.23
CA HIS A 125 -3.29 -4.86 -8.67
C HIS A 125 -2.65 -6.06 -9.36
N ARG A 126 -3.11 -6.31 -10.59
CA ARG A 126 -2.55 -7.36 -11.44
C ARG A 126 -1.47 -6.79 -12.35
N GLU A 127 -0.31 -7.41 -12.33
CA GLU A 127 0.80 -7.21 -13.25
C GLU A 127 0.94 -8.42 -14.19
N THR A 128 1.83 -8.31 -15.19
CA THR A 128 2.07 -9.39 -16.16
C THR A 128 2.51 -10.69 -15.49
N LEU A 129 3.25 -10.61 -14.38
CA LEU A 129 3.82 -11.76 -13.68
C LEU A 129 2.98 -12.24 -12.48
N GLY A 130 1.86 -11.58 -12.17
CA GLY A 130 1.01 -11.97 -11.04
C GLY A 130 0.28 -10.81 -10.38
N THR A 131 -0.11 -10.99 -9.14
CA THR A 131 -0.76 -9.99 -8.28
C THR A 131 0.25 -9.35 -7.35
N VAL A 132 0.16 -8.03 -7.22
CA VAL A 132 0.89 -7.24 -6.24
C VAL A 132 -0.10 -6.75 -5.19
N LEU A 133 0.23 -7.00 -3.93
CA LEU A 133 -0.43 -6.44 -2.75
C LEU A 133 0.56 -5.52 -2.05
N GLU A 134 0.27 -4.23 -2.06
CA GLU A 134 1.00 -3.24 -1.27
C GLU A 134 0.20 -2.93 -0.01
N ILE A 135 0.89 -2.97 1.13
CA ILE A 135 0.35 -2.70 2.44
C ILE A 135 1.11 -1.50 2.98
N TRP A 136 0.44 -0.36 3.06
CA TRP A 136 0.95 0.83 3.71
C TRP A 136 0.35 0.93 5.10
N THR A 137 1.16 1.22 6.10
CA THR A 137 0.71 1.51 7.46
C THR A 137 1.33 2.79 7.96
N GLY A 138 0.56 3.58 8.70
CA GLY A 138 1.00 4.88 9.19
C GLY A 138 0.09 5.40 10.29
N ALA A 139 0.46 6.55 10.85
CA ALA A 139 -0.42 7.28 11.75
C ALA A 139 -1.68 7.77 11.01
N ARG A 140 -2.83 7.60 11.65
CA ARG A 140 -4.09 8.22 11.23
C ARG A 140 -3.99 9.72 11.46
N LEU A 141 -4.47 10.51 10.50
CA LEU A 141 -4.62 11.95 10.73
C LEU A 141 -5.69 12.22 11.81
N PRO A 142 -5.49 13.24 12.66
CA PRO A 142 -6.55 13.70 13.56
C PRO A 142 -7.82 14.09 12.80
N ASP A 143 -8.97 13.91 13.44
CA ASP A 143 -10.24 14.36 12.87
C ASP A 143 -10.22 15.87 12.63
N GLY A 144 -10.59 16.27 11.41
CA GLY A 144 -10.54 17.68 10.98
C GLY A 144 -9.16 18.17 10.56
N ALA A 145 -8.14 17.30 10.48
CA ALA A 145 -6.85 17.68 9.91
C ALA A 145 -7.01 18.11 8.44
N ALA A 146 -6.41 19.25 8.09
CA ALA A 146 -6.41 19.73 6.72
C ALA A 146 -5.49 18.84 5.87
N LEU A 147 -6.04 18.27 4.80
CA LEU A 147 -5.23 17.67 3.74
C LEU A 147 -4.67 18.81 2.88
N PRO A 148 -3.37 18.83 2.58
CA PRO A 148 -2.83 19.80 1.63
C PRO A 148 -3.53 19.57 0.29
N ALA A 149 -4.12 20.63 -0.27
CA ALA A 149 -4.62 20.57 -1.63
C ALA A 149 -3.44 20.30 -2.57
N PRO A 150 -3.59 19.44 -3.59
CA PRO A 150 -2.56 19.31 -4.61
C PRO A 150 -2.31 20.69 -5.21
N ALA A 151 -1.06 21.11 -5.26
CA ALA A 151 -0.70 22.38 -5.89
C ALA A 151 -1.23 22.35 -7.33
N ALA A 152 -1.88 23.44 -7.77
CA ALA A 152 -2.23 23.59 -9.16
C ALA A 152 -0.94 23.44 -9.99
N PRO A 153 -0.95 22.67 -11.09
CA PRO A 153 0.21 22.60 -11.96
C PRO A 153 0.57 24.03 -12.36
N GLU A 154 1.81 24.43 -12.11
CA GLU A 154 2.30 25.74 -12.54
C GLU A 154 2.12 25.85 -14.05
N ALA A 155 1.25 26.75 -14.49
CA ALA A 155 1.11 27.10 -15.88
C ALA A 155 2.38 27.85 -16.31
N GLY A 156 3.44 27.13 -16.68
CA GLY A 156 4.70 27.79 -17.01
C GLY A 156 5.91 26.96 -17.44
N ALA A 157 5.84 25.63 -17.50
CA ALA A 157 6.93 24.82 -18.06
C ALA A 157 6.55 24.29 -19.44
N SER A 158 6.91 25.04 -20.48
CA SER A 158 6.85 24.58 -21.87
C SER A 158 7.76 23.37 -22.05
N ASN A 159 7.18 22.18 -22.18
CA ASN A 159 7.89 21.02 -22.73
C ASN A 159 7.93 21.17 -24.26
N PRO A 160 9.11 21.22 -24.92
CA PRO A 160 9.18 21.25 -26.37
C PRO A 160 9.14 19.81 -26.89
N ALA A 161 7.94 19.20 -26.94
CA ALA A 161 7.69 17.98 -27.70
C ALA A 161 6.18 17.66 -27.74
N ALA A 162 5.46 18.28 -28.66
CA ALA A 162 4.28 17.73 -29.34
C ALA A 162 3.81 18.75 -30.36
N GLU A 163 4.35 18.65 -31.57
CA GLU A 163 3.78 19.29 -32.74
C GLU A 163 2.47 18.57 -33.10
N ASP A 164 1.47 19.37 -33.45
CA ASP A 164 0.22 19.02 -34.14
C ASP A 164 -0.90 18.32 -33.35
N ALA A 165 -1.90 19.11 -32.93
CA ALA A 165 -3.30 18.90 -33.31
C ALA A 165 -4.20 20.04 -32.80
N GLY A 166 -4.74 20.82 -33.74
CA GLY A 166 -6.09 21.41 -33.63
C GLY A 166 -6.28 22.64 -32.75
N SER A 167 -6.19 23.81 -33.38
CA SER A 167 -6.73 25.09 -32.88
C SER A 167 -8.23 24.99 -32.55
N TYR A 168 -8.60 25.18 -31.28
CA TYR A 168 -9.93 25.63 -30.88
C TYR A 168 -9.80 26.79 -29.87
N THR A 169 -10.28 27.95 -30.27
CA THR A 169 -10.42 29.17 -29.47
C THR A 169 -11.36 28.90 -28.28
N PRO A 170 -11.00 29.23 -27.02
CA PRO A 170 -11.92 29.10 -25.91
C PRO A 170 -12.88 30.29 -25.86
N GLY A 171 -14.17 30.02 -26.11
CA GLY A 171 -15.25 30.90 -25.68
C GLY A 171 -15.31 30.96 -24.15
N ALA A 172 -15.54 32.17 -23.63
CA ALA A 172 -15.66 32.46 -22.20
C ALA A 172 -16.69 31.56 -21.51
N GLY A 173 -16.24 30.77 -20.53
CA GLY A 173 -17.09 29.92 -19.70
C GLY A 173 -16.27 29.32 -18.57
N GLY A 174 -15.98 30.13 -17.54
CA GLY A 174 -15.26 29.67 -16.35
C GLY A 174 -16.02 28.55 -15.63
N MET A 175 -15.43 27.36 -15.57
CA MET A 175 -15.86 26.32 -14.64
C MET A 175 -15.12 26.52 -13.32
N ASP A 176 -15.82 27.11 -12.35
CA ASP A 176 -15.44 27.09 -10.94
C ASP A 176 -15.46 25.63 -10.47
N THR A 177 -14.27 25.03 -10.36
CA THR A 177 -14.07 23.65 -9.92
C THR A 177 -13.79 23.56 -8.42
N THR A 178 -13.98 24.65 -7.66
CA THR A 178 -13.77 24.66 -6.23
C THR A 178 -14.85 23.82 -5.53
N PRO A 179 -14.52 22.71 -4.83
CA PRO A 179 -15.53 21.92 -4.13
C PRO A 179 -16.10 22.75 -2.97
N LYS A 180 -17.41 23.07 -3.02
CA LYS A 180 -18.10 23.73 -1.91
C LYS A 180 -18.22 22.78 -0.71
N PRO A 181 -17.83 23.20 0.51
CA PRO A 181 -18.03 22.41 1.71
C PRO A 181 -19.53 22.09 1.91
N GLY A 182 -19.87 20.81 2.04
CA GLY A 182 -21.25 20.32 2.25
C GLY A 182 -21.95 19.72 1.04
N ALA A 183 -21.33 19.69 -0.14
CA ALA A 183 -21.88 18.99 -1.30
C ALA A 183 -21.48 17.50 -1.29
N THR A 184 -22.41 16.60 -0.99
CA THR A 184 -22.24 15.17 -1.28
C THR A 184 -22.26 14.99 -2.80
N VAL A 185 -21.09 14.84 -3.41
CA VAL A 185 -20.97 14.52 -4.84
C VAL A 185 -21.43 13.08 -5.06
N ARG A 186 -22.72 12.93 -5.35
CA ARG A 186 -23.25 11.80 -6.12
C ARG A 186 -23.42 12.27 -7.55
N THR A 187 -22.52 11.92 -8.45
CA THR A 187 -22.84 11.73 -9.88
C THR A 187 -21.71 10.94 -10.53
N TRP A 188 -22.03 9.68 -10.81
CA TRP A 188 -21.33 8.84 -11.78
C TRP A 188 -21.86 9.18 -13.18
N GLY A 189 -20.94 9.32 -14.16
CA GLY A 189 -21.16 9.08 -15.59
C GLY A 189 -22.36 9.77 -16.25
N GLY A 190 -22.10 10.86 -16.99
CA GLY A 190 -23.07 11.39 -17.94
C GLY A 190 -23.19 10.51 -19.18
N GLY A 191 -24.42 10.13 -19.52
CA GLY A 191 -24.84 9.80 -20.88
C GLY A 191 -25.49 8.43 -21.06
N ASN A 192 -26.81 8.31 -20.82
CA ASN A 192 -27.75 7.95 -21.88
C ASN A 192 -29.20 8.22 -21.45
N SER A 193 -29.99 8.76 -22.37
CA SER A 193 -31.40 9.11 -22.27
C SER A 193 -32.29 7.94 -21.85
N GLY A 194 -33.22 8.16 -20.92
CA GLY A 194 -34.29 7.21 -20.64
C GLY A 194 -34.89 7.38 -19.24
N SER A 195 -36.16 7.78 -19.20
CA SER A 195 -37.02 7.97 -18.02
C SER A 195 -37.01 6.82 -16.99
N GLY A 196 -37.12 7.17 -15.71
CA GLY A 196 -37.62 6.26 -14.67
C GLY A 196 -36.98 6.46 -13.31
N GLY A 197 -37.54 7.36 -12.50
CA GLY A 197 -37.16 7.48 -11.08
C GLY A 197 -37.54 6.22 -10.30
N LEU A 198 -36.69 5.84 -9.35
CA LEU A 198 -37.01 4.87 -8.31
C LEU A 198 -36.42 5.33 -6.97
N GLU A 199 -37.34 5.49 -6.02
CA GLU A 199 -37.19 5.94 -4.64
C GLU A 199 -36.16 5.19 -3.81
N GLU A 200 -35.54 5.93 -2.90
CA GLU A 200 -34.67 5.40 -1.85
C GLU A 200 -35.50 4.65 -0.81
N ARG A 201 -35.24 3.35 -0.63
CA ARG A 201 -35.67 2.63 0.57
C ARG A 201 -34.71 2.96 1.72
N ASN A 202 -35.18 3.80 2.63
CA ASN A 202 -34.62 3.93 3.97
C ASN A 202 -34.83 2.61 4.75
N LEU A 203 -33.83 2.21 5.53
CA LEU A 203 -34.03 1.36 6.70
C LEU A 203 -34.29 2.26 7.90
#